data_AF-A0A6B3HCM0-F1
#
_entry.id   AF-A0A6B3HCM0-F1
#
_cell.length_a   1.000
_cell.length_b   1.000
_cell.length_c   1.000
_cell.angle_alpha   90.00
_cell.angle_beta   90.00
_cell.angle_gamma   90.00
#
_symmetry.space_group_name_H-M   'P 1'
#
loop_
_entity.id
_entity.type
_entity.pdbx_description
1 polymer ?
#
loop_
_entity_poly.entity_id
_entity_poly.type
_entity_poly.pdbx_seq_one_letter_code
_entity_poly.pdbx_strand_id
1 'polypeptide(L)'
;APPTLETVVVPRRPEDRGALHLALGRLAEQDPLIAVRRDELRKEVSLSLYGEVQKEVIQATLADEFGVDVTFRETTTICLERPAGTGAAVEFIDTEPNPFLATVGLRVAPGPYGSGVEFRREVELGSMPYSLMRAVEE
;
A
#
# COMPACT_ATOMS: atom_id res chain seq x y z
N ALA A 1 18.68 3.67 -5.79
CA ALA A 1 17.91 2.51 -6.31
C ALA A 1 16.72 2.29 -5.40
N PRO A 2 15.55 1.86 -5.88
CA PRO A 2 14.43 1.53 -4.99
C PRO A 2 14.77 0.30 -4.13
N PRO A 3 14.18 0.17 -2.92
CA PRO A 3 14.35 -1.03 -2.11
C PRO A 3 13.78 -2.25 -2.84
N THR A 4 14.39 -3.41 -2.64
CA THR A 4 14.03 -4.66 -3.35
C THR A 4 13.54 -5.75 -2.41
N LEU A 5 13.71 -5.56 -1.11
CA LEU A 5 13.31 -6.48 -0.06
C LEU A 5 12.22 -5.87 0.80
N GLU A 6 11.37 -6.71 1.38
CA GLU A 6 10.41 -6.32 2.40
C GLU A 6 10.33 -7.34 3.52
N THR A 7 9.93 -6.88 4.69
CA THR A 7 9.66 -7.74 5.84
C THR A 7 8.42 -7.26 6.57
N VAL A 8 7.65 -8.20 7.12
CA VAL A 8 6.57 -7.85 8.06
C VAL A 8 7.18 -7.60 9.43
N VAL A 9 6.79 -6.49 10.06
CA VAL A 9 7.15 -6.14 11.44
C VAL A 9 5.97 -6.40 12.35
N VAL A 10 6.22 -7.10 13.46
CA VAL A 10 5.20 -7.52 14.41
C VAL A 10 5.64 -7.13 15.82
N PRO A 11 4.83 -6.38 16.59
CA PRO A 11 5.18 -6.10 17.96
C PRO A 11 5.12 -7.39 18.77
N ARG A 12 6.07 -7.60 19.68
CA ARG A 12 6.08 -8.81 20.51
C ARG A 12 4.87 -8.88 21.43
N ARG A 13 4.37 -7.72 21.83
CA ARG A 13 3.16 -7.55 22.62
C ARG A 13 2.04 -7.04 21.72
N PRO A 14 0.91 -7.75 21.60
CA PRO A 14 -0.20 -7.31 20.75
C PRO A 14 -0.75 -5.92 21.12
N GLU A 15 -0.69 -5.54 22.39
CA GLU A 15 -1.08 -4.21 22.88
C GLU A 15 -0.24 -3.05 22.30
N ASP A 16 1.01 -3.33 21.92
CA ASP A 16 1.93 -2.32 21.39
C ASP A 16 1.66 -1.99 19.91
N ARG A 17 0.66 -2.59 19.26
CA ARG A 17 0.31 -2.30 17.86
C ARG A 17 0.08 -0.81 17.59
N GLY A 18 -0.61 -0.12 18.49
CA GLY A 18 -0.85 1.33 18.36
C GLY A 18 0.46 2.13 18.48
N ALA A 19 1.30 1.78 19.45
CA ALA A 19 2.60 2.41 19.64
C ALA A 19 3.54 2.17 18.45
N LEU A 20 3.59 0.93 17.94
CA LEU A 20 4.35 0.56 16.76
C LEU A 20 3.93 1.39 15.54
N HIS A 21 2.63 1.58 15.34
CA HIS A 21 2.11 2.37 14.22
C HIS A 21 2.61 3.81 14.25
N LEU A 22 2.57 4.44 15.44
CA LEU A 22 3.05 5.81 15.65
C LEU A 22 4.58 5.89 15.49
N ALA A 23 5.31 4.92 16.03
CA ALA A 23 6.76 4.85 15.96
C ALA A 23 7.24 4.72 14.50
N LEU A 24 6.68 3.79 13.74
CA LEU A 24 7.02 3.60 12.33
C LEU A 24 6.68 4.82 11.47
N GLY A 25 5.59 5.53 11.78
CA GLY A 25 5.25 6.79 11.10
C GLY A 25 6.33 7.85 11.31
N ARG A 26 6.75 8.05 12.57
CA ARG A 26 7.85 8.99 12.89
C ARG A 26 9.18 8.57 12.28
N LEU A 27 9.48 7.26 12.28
CA LEU A 27 10.70 6.72 11.72
C LEU A 27 10.77 6.98 10.20
N ALA A 28 9.66 6.81 9.49
CA ALA A 28 9.56 7.10 8.06
C ALA A 28 9.66 8.60 7.73
N GLU A 29 9.20 9.48 8.63
CA GLU A 29 9.39 10.93 8.51
C GLU A 29 10.86 11.36 8.68
N GLN A 30 11.60 10.65 9.54
CA GLN A 30 13.00 10.94 9.84
C GLN A 30 13.96 10.35 8.78
N ASP A 31 13.67 9.16 8.27
CA ASP A 31 14.48 8.48 7.27
C ASP A 31 13.63 8.09 6.05
N PRO A 32 13.79 8.80 4.92
CA PRO A 32 13.11 8.49 3.66
C PRO A 32 13.43 7.09 3.11
N LEU A 33 14.49 6.44 3.58
CA LEU A 33 14.84 5.06 3.20
C LEU A 33 13.96 4.02 3.91
N ILE A 34 13.19 4.42 4.94
CA ILE A 34 12.26 3.54 5.65
C ILE A 34 10.86 3.75 5.07
N ALA A 35 10.55 2.97 4.03
CA ALA A 35 9.21 2.96 3.46
C ALA A 35 8.32 1.94 4.19
N VAL A 36 7.25 2.43 4.83
CA VAL A 36 6.25 1.64 5.55
C VAL A 36 5.06 1.37 4.62
N ARG A 37 4.73 0.10 4.40
CA ARG A 37 3.52 -0.32 3.69
C ARG A 37 2.56 -0.98 4.67
N ARG A 38 1.27 -0.69 4.51
CA ARG A 38 0.21 -1.25 5.36
C ARG A 38 -0.70 -2.09 4.49
N ASP A 39 -0.99 -3.30 4.96
CA ASP A 39 -1.98 -4.18 4.38
C ASP A 39 -3.20 -4.21 5.30
N GLU A 40 -4.26 -3.50 4.92
CA GLU A 40 -5.48 -3.41 5.73
C GLU A 40 -6.27 -4.72 5.77
N LEU A 41 -6.20 -5.52 4.71
CA LEU A 41 -6.87 -6.82 4.62
C LEU A 41 -6.24 -7.82 5.59
N ARG A 42 -4.91 -7.91 5.58
CA ARG A 42 -4.14 -8.82 6.44
C ARG A 42 -3.89 -8.24 7.84
N LYS A 43 -4.13 -6.94 8.03
CA LYS A 43 -3.77 -6.17 9.24
C LYS A 43 -2.27 -6.31 9.56
N GLU A 44 -1.45 -6.30 8.52
CA GLU A 44 0.01 -6.44 8.59
C GLU A 44 0.69 -5.13 8.21
N VAL A 45 1.84 -4.86 8.81
CA VAL A 45 2.70 -3.72 8.47
C VAL A 45 4.01 -4.28 7.94
N SER A 46 4.39 -3.89 6.73
CA SER A 46 5.68 -4.25 6.13
C SER A 46 6.59 -3.05 5.99
N LEU A 47 7.88 -3.32 6.08
CA LEU A 47 8.96 -2.37 5.88
C LEU A 47 9.75 -2.76 4.65
N SER A 48 10.00 -1.79 3.78
CA SER A 48 10.92 -1.96 2.66
C SER A 48 12.35 -1.85 3.16
N LEU A 49 13.20 -2.78 2.74
CA LEU A 49 14.58 -2.88 3.17
C LEU A 49 15.53 -2.75 1.98
N TYR A 50 16.65 -2.09 2.23
CA TYR A 50 17.80 -2.04 1.31
C TYR A 50 18.77 -3.21 1.55
N GLY A 51 18.70 -3.84 2.72
CA GLY A 51 19.47 -5.03 3.06
C GLY A 51 19.07 -5.62 4.42
N GLU A 52 19.44 -6.87 4.66
CA GLU A 52 19.05 -7.63 5.86
C GLU A 52 19.47 -6.96 7.18
N VAL A 53 20.67 -6.38 7.21
CA VAL A 53 21.26 -5.77 8.41
C VAL A 53 20.45 -4.55 8.88
N GLN A 54 19.68 -3.92 7.99
CA GLN A 54 18.84 -2.77 8.32
C GLN A 54 17.77 -3.12 9.38
N LYS A 55 17.30 -4.37 9.44
CA LYS A 55 16.32 -4.82 10.43
C LYS A 55 16.82 -4.67 11.86
N GLU A 56 18.08 -4.99 12.11
CA GLU A 56 18.68 -4.92 13.45
C GLU A 56 18.72 -3.48 13.96
N VAL A 57 19.07 -2.55 13.07
CA VAL A 57 19.09 -1.12 13.38
C VAL A 57 17.67 -0.62 13.67
N ILE A 58 16.70 -0.94 12.80
CA ILE A 58 15.30 -0.55 13.00
C ILE A 58 14.75 -1.16 14.31
N GLN A 59 15.08 -2.41 14.63
CA GLN A 59 14.67 -3.06 15.87
C GLN A 59 15.21 -2.31 17.10
N ALA A 60 16.51 -2.01 17.10
CA ALA A 60 17.16 -1.29 18.18
C ALA A 60 16.56 0.10 18.35
N THR A 61 16.39 0.85 17.26
CA THR A 61 15.78 2.19 17.31
C THR A 61 14.34 2.16 17.85
N LEU A 62 13.52 1.19 17.42
CA LEU A 62 12.16 1.03 17.94
C LEU A 62 12.15 0.71 19.44
N ALA A 63 13.08 -0.12 19.91
CA ALA A 63 13.20 -0.44 21.33
C ALA A 63 13.73 0.74 22.16
N ASP A 64 14.79 1.40 21.70
CA ASP A 64 15.52 2.40 22.47
C ASP A 64 14.80 3.76 22.48
N GLU A 65 14.25 4.20 21.34
CA GLU A 65 13.63 5.52 21.22
C GLU A 65 12.12 5.51 21.46
N PHE A 66 11.45 4.39 21.14
CA PHE A 66 9.98 4.30 21.22
C PHE A 66 9.51 3.31 22.28
N GLY A 67 10.40 2.51 22.87
CA GLY A 67 10.03 1.50 23.87
C GLY A 67 9.23 0.32 23.29
N VAL A 68 9.28 0.10 21.98
CA VAL A 68 8.48 -0.92 21.28
C VAL A 68 9.38 -2.08 20.86
N ASP A 69 9.21 -3.23 21.52
CA ASP A 69 9.94 -4.45 21.14
C ASP A 69 9.21 -5.16 19.98
N VAL A 70 9.94 -5.44 18.91
CA VAL A 70 9.39 -6.00 17.67
C VAL A 70 10.15 -7.24 17.22
N THR A 71 9.49 -8.02 16.38
CA THR A 71 10.08 -9.12 15.62
C THR A 71 9.78 -8.95 14.15
N PHE A 72 10.65 -9.50 13.31
CA PHE A 72 10.49 -9.51 11.88
C PHE A 72 10.17 -10.92 11.40
N ARG A 73 9.30 -11.01 10.39
CA ARG A 73 9.14 -12.26 9.64
C ARG A 73 10.31 -12.46 8.67
N GLU A 74 10.27 -13.59 7.97
CA GLU A 74 11.19 -13.84 6.86
C GLU A 74 11.12 -12.70 5.85
N THR A 75 12.29 -12.29 5.38
CA THR A 75 12.40 -11.22 4.39
C THR A 75 12.18 -11.78 3.00
N THR A 76 11.32 -11.09 2.24
CA THR A 76 10.90 -11.49 0.90
C THR A 76 11.23 -10.40 -0.10
N THR A 77 11.29 -10.74 -1.39
CA THR A 77 11.44 -9.74 -2.45
C THR A 77 10.14 -8.97 -2.65
N ILE A 78 10.22 -7.66 -2.87
CA ILE A 78 9.07 -6.86 -3.27
C ILE A 78 8.68 -7.24 -4.70
N CYS A 79 7.50 -7.85 -4.85
CA CYS A 79 6.94 -8.19 -6.14
C CYS A 79 6.02 -7.06 -6.63
N LEU A 80 6.06 -6.80 -7.94
CA LEU A 80 5.09 -5.93 -8.62
C LEU A 80 4.13 -6.81 -9.43
N GLU A 81 2.84 -6.67 -9.18
CA GLU A 81 1.81 -7.39 -9.92
C GLU A 81 1.47 -6.68 -11.23
N ARG A 82 1.16 -7.47 -12.26
CA ARG A 82 0.70 -6.98 -13.57
C ARG A 82 -0.48 -7.81 -14.06
N PRO A 83 -1.51 -7.18 -14.67
CA PRO A 83 -2.57 -7.93 -15.34
C PRO A 83 -2.00 -8.90 -16.37
N ALA A 84 -2.41 -10.17 -16.33
CA ALA A 84 -2.04 -11.15 -17.36
C ALA A 84 -2.73 -10.88 -18.71
N GLY A 85 -3.83 -10.12 -18.70
CA GLY A 85 -4.60 -9.74 -19.87
C GLY A 85 -5.55 -8.58 -19.56
N THR A 86 -6.38 -8.22 -20.54
CA THR A 86 -7.38 -7.15 -20.37
C THR A 86 -8.61 -7.67 -19.65
N GLY A 87 -9.05 -6.96 -18.62
CA GLY A 87 -10.30 -7.21 -17.90
C GLY A 87 -11.14 -5.94 -17.82
N ALA A 88 -12.45 -6.10 -17.65
CA ALA A 88 -13.37 -5.00 -17.38
C ALA A 88 -14.42 -5.41 -16.36
N ALA A 89 -14.84 -4.47 -15.52
CA ALA A 89 -15.89 -4.64 -14.54
C ALA A 89 -16.72 -3.35 -14.41
N VAL A 90 -17.97 -3.49 -14.01
CA VAL A 90 -18.89 -2.36 -13.80
C VAL A 90 -19.72 -2.58 -12.55
N GLU A 91 -19.81 -1.54 -11.73
CA GLU A 91 -20.70 -1.44 -10.58
C GLU A 91 -21.79 -0.43 -10.93
N PHE A 92 -23.06 -0.87 -10.95
CA PHE A 92 -24.19 -0.02 -11.31
C PHE A 92 -24.77 0.69 -10.09
N ILE A 93 -25.14 1.96 -10.24
CA ILE A 93 -25.90 2.71 -9.23
C ILE A 93 -27.20 1.98 -8.88
N ASP A 94 -27.63 2.09 -7.62
CA ASP A 94 -28.89 1.52 -7.09
C ASP A 94 -29.03 0.00 -7.30
N THR A 95 -27.91 -0.72 -7.45
CA THR A 95 -27.88 -2.18 -7.58
C THR A 95 -27.05 -2.78 -6.47
N GLU A 96 -27.59 -3.75 -5.71
CA GLU A 96 -26.82 -4.47 -4.69
C GLU A 96 -25.61 -5.18 -5.35
N PRO A 97 -24.38 -5.09 -4.81
CA PRO A 97 -23.99 -4.59 -3.49
C PRO A 97 -23.61 -3.10 -3.43
N ASN A 98 -23.71 -2.33 -4.51
CA ASN A 98 -23.26 -0.94 -4.58
C ASN A 98 -24.22 0.02 -3.84
N PRO A 99 -23.84 0.59 -2.68
CA PRO A 99 -24.68 1.51 -1.92
C PRO A 99 -24.55 2.97 -2.40
N PHE A 100 -23.73 3.25 -3.41
CA PHE A 100 -23.35 4.60 -3.82
C PHE A 100 -24.18 5.12 -4.98
N LEU A 101 -24.32 6.44 -5.05
CA LEU A 101 -25.08 7.16 -6.08
C LEU A 101 -24.28 7.37 -7.38
N ALA A 102 -23.48 6.38 -7.79
CA ALA A 102 -22.71 6.43 -9.03
C ALA A 102 -22.54 5.04 -9.65
N THR A 103 -22.58 5.00 -10.98
CA THR A 103 -22.15 3.85 -11.78
C THR A 103 -20.69 4.04 -12.16
N VAL A 104 -19.84 3.05 -11.89
CA VAL A 104 -18.42 3.08 -12.25
C VAL A 104 -18.07 1.83 -13.04
N GLY A 105 -17.54 2.02 -14.25
CA GLY A 105 -16.97 0.97 -15.08
C GLY A 105 -15.48 1.18 -15.25
N LEU A 106 -14.67 0.14 -15.03
CA LEU A 106 -13.23 0.16 -15.22
C LEU A 106 -12.81 -0.93 -16.20
N ARG A 107 -11.86 -0.57 -17.07
CA ARG A 107 -11.15 -1.50 -17.94
C ARG A 107 -9.66 -1.40 -17.63
N VAL A 108 -9.05 -2.53 -17.30
CA VAL A 108 -7.63 -2.63 -16.95
C VAL A 108 -6.94 -3.52 -17.97
N ALA A 109 -5.84 -3.03 -18.56
CA ALA A 109 -5.07 -3.76 -19.55
C ALA A 109 -3.57 -3.70 -19.21
N PRO A 110 -2.77 -4.70 -19.61
CA PRO A 110 -1.34 -4.68 -19.38
C PRO A 110 -0.64 -3.61 -20.22
N GLY A 111 -0.04 -2.60 -19.57
CA GLY A 111 0.85 -1.61 -20.21
C GLY A 111 2.26 -2.15 -20.50
N PRO A 112 3.09 -1.47 -21.32
CA PRO A 112 4.48 -1.86 -21.55
C PRO A 112 5.28 -2.04 -20.25
N TYR A 113 6.34 -2.86 -20.28
CA TYR A 113 7.15 -3.06 -19.08
C TYR A 113 7.78 -1.74 -18.63
N GLY A 114 7.61 -1.40 -17.34
CA GLY A 114 8.14 -0.15 -16.77
C GLY A 114 7.37 1.11 -17.16
N SER A 115 6.20 1.02 -17.82
CA SER A 115 5.40 2.20 -18.16
C SER A 115 4.69 2.85 -16.96
N GLY A 116 4.69 2.17 -15.81
CA GLY A 116 3.86 2.57 -14.66
C GLY A 116 2.37 2.36 -14.91
N VAL A 117 1.55 3.04 -14.12
CA VAL A 117 0.09 3.03 -14.22
C VAL A 117 -0.34 4.27 -15.00
N GLU A 118 -1.18 4.10 -16.02
CA GLU A 118 -1.78 5.18 -16.79
C GLU A 118 -3.30 5.09 -16.69
N PHE A 119 -3.94 6.21 -16.32
CA PHE A 119 -5.39 6.31 -16.27
C PHE A 119 -5.92 7.07 -17.49
N ARG A 120 -6.92 6.51 -18.17
CA ARG A 120 -7.59 7.13 -19.31
C ARG A 120 -9.09 7.12 -19.11
N ARG A 121 -9.73 8.23 -19.50
CA ARG A 121 -11.19 8.38 -19.46
C ARG A 121 -11.77 7.90 -20.78
N GLU A 122 -12.64 6.90 -20.73
CA GLU A 122 -13.41 6.42 -21.88
C GLU A 122 -14.83 6.99 -21.93
N VAL A 123 -15.15 7.90 -21.01
CA VAL A 123 -16.46 8.55 -20.87
C VAL A 123 -16.42 10.01 -21.36
N GLU A 124 -17.57 10.51 -21.79
CA GLU A 124 -17.72 11.90 -22.20
C GLU A 124 -17.53 12.88 -21.03
N LEU A 125 -16.89 14.03 -21.30
CA LEU A 125 -16.77 15.10 -20.32
C LEU A 125 -18.17 15.59 -19.89
N GLY A 126 -18.48 15.52 -18.60
CA GLY A 126 -19.78 15.90 -18.04
C GLY A 126 -20.69 14.73 -17.68
N SER A 127 -20.31 13.48 -17.98
CA SER A 127 -21.04 12.28 -17.54
C SER A 127 -21.06 12.11 -16.02
N MET A 128 -20.10 12.72 -15.32
CA MET A 128 -19.99 12.70 -13.87
C MET A 128 -19.28 13.98 -13.39
N PRO A 129 -19.64 14.54 -12.22
CA PRO A 129 -18.91 15.65 -11.61
C PRO A 129 -17.39 15.38 -11.52
N TYR A 130 -16.59 16.41 -11.77
CA TYR A 130 -15.13 16.29 -11.78
C TYR A 130 -14.54 15.76 -10.46
N SER A 131 -15.13 16.14 -9.33
CA SER A 131 -14.72 15.63 -8.01
C SER A 131 -14.84 14.12 -7.90
N LEU A 132 -15.93 13.55 -8.41
CA LEU A 132 -16.12 12.10 -8.44
C LEU A 132 -15.20 11.44 -9.47
N MET A 133 -14.95 12.09 -10.61
CA MET A 133 -13.96 11.58 -11.60
C MET A 133 -12.55 11.51 -11.01
N ARG A 134 -12.17 12.48 -10.18
CA ARG A 134 -10.88 12.47 -9.47
C ARG A 134 -10.80 11.36 -8.42
N ALA A 135 -11.89 11.14 -7.68
CA ALA A 135 -11.97 10.06 -6.71
C ALA A 135 -11.92 8.65 -7.35
N VAL A 136 -12.20 8.51 -8.65
CA VAL A 136 -12.04 7.24 -9.38
C VAL A 136 -10.59 7.00 -9.83
N GLU A 137 -9.80 8.06 -9.98
CA GLU A 137 -8.39 7.98 -10.41
C GLU A 137 -7.41 7.75 -9.23
N GLU A 138 -7.73 8.31 -8.06
CA GLU A 138 -6.95 8.19 -6.81
C GLU A 138 -7.21 6.87 -6.06
#